data_AF-A0A975MPC3-F1
#
_entry.id   AF-A0A975MPC3-F1
#
_cell.length_a   1.000
_cell.length_b   1.000
_cell.length_c   1.000
_cell.angle_alpha   90.00
_cell.angle_beta   90.00
_cell.angle_gamma   90.00
#
_symmetry.space_group_name_H-M   'P 1'
#
loop_
_entity.id
_entity.type
_entity.pdbx_description
1 polymer ?
#
loop_
_entity_poly.entity_id
_entity_poly.type
_entity_poly.pdbx_seq_one_letter_code
_entity_poly.pdbx_strand_id
1 'polypeptide(L)'
;MPGRLVYSILAIATAAMLLFLSGFVCFKLGLSSLASSFNWLADLTMLLAFTLLLLLGVAALFAGIGRELRAYFCQEAVALRKVLATHSQKIQLAQRKIPETSQIRYFSRLKRQRLLLADNRRQMRTLYRSIDQELQMAKPRLSAQRYKDLHKALRQHHKQADAQAMLALREQIS
;
A
#
# COMPACT_ATOMS: atom_id res chain seq x y z
N MET A 1 32.57 -16.43 -28.37
CA MET A 1 32.99 -17.36 -29.46
C MET A 1 32.05 -18.58 -29.59
N PRO A 2 30.72 -18.41 -29.70
CA PRO A 2 29.82 -19.57 -29.88
C PRO A 2 29.88 -20.16 -31.29
N GLY A 3 30.17 -19.33 -32.30
CA GLY A 3 30.18 -19.76 -33.71
C GLY A 3 31.14 -20.91 -33.98
N ARG A 4 32.38 -20.86 -33.46
CA ARG A 4 33.38 -21.91 -33.70
C ARG A 4 32.95 -23.28 -33.16
N LEU A 5 32.30 -23.32 -32.00
CA LEU A 5 31.79 -24.57 -31.41
C LEU A 5 30.61 -25.13 -32.22
N VAL A 6 29.72 -24.26 -32.70
CA VAL A 6 28.60 -24.68 -33.56
C VAL A 6 29.10 -25.26 -34.88
N TYR A 7 30.10 -24.62 -35.52
CA TYR A 7 30.71 -25.16 -36.74
C TYR A 7 31.41 -26.50 -36.50
N SER A 8 32.08 -26.67 -35.36
CA SER A 8 32.70 -27.96 -35.00
C SER A 8 31.65 -29.06 -34.81
N ILE A 9 30.53 -28.79 -34.11
CA ILE A 9 29.45 -29.76 -33.92
C ILE A 9 28.82 -30.13 -35.28
N LEU A 10 28.59 -29.14 -36.15
CA LEU A 10 28.02 -29.37 -37.46
C LEU A 10 28.95 -30.20 -38.37
N ALA A 11 30.26 -29.95 -38.32
CA ALA A 11 31.26 -30.72 -39.06
C ALA A 11 31.33 -32.19 -38.59
N ILE A 12 31.18 -32.44 -37.29
CA ILE A 12 31.14 -33.81 -36.75
C ILE A 12 29.85 -34.52 -37.19
N ALA A 13 28.72 -33.81 -37.19
CA ALA A 13 27.44 -34.36 -37.65
C ALA A 13 27.45 -34.70 -39.16
N THR A 14 28.04 -33.84 -40.00
CA THR A 14 28.17 -34.13 -41.43
C THR A 14 29.13 -35.29 -41.68
N ALA A 15 30.22 -35.42 -40.90
CA ALA A 15 31.12 -36.57 -40.98
C ALA A 15 30.41 -37.88 -40.59
N ALA A 16 29.58 -37.88 -39.54
CA ALA A 16 28.78 -39.04 -39.13
C ALA A 16 27.80 -39.46 -40.24
N MET A 17 27.15 -38.49 -40.89
CA MET A 17 26.22 -38.75 -42.00
C MET A 17 26.93 -39.37 -43.22
N LEU A 18 28.16 -38.93 -43.53
CA LEU A 18 28.97 -39.52 -44.60
C LEU A 18 29.41 -40.96 -44.28
N LEU A 19 29.76 -41.25 -43.02
CA LEU A 19 30.09 -42.60 -42.56
C LEU A 19 28.89 -43.55 -42.65
N PHE A 20 27.69 -43.06 -42.35
CA PHE A 20 26.46 -43.85 -42.50
C PHE A 20 26.16 -44.15 -43.97
N LEU A 21 26.35 -43.16 -44.86
CA LEU A 21 26.19 -43.35 -46.31
C LEU A 21 27.19 -44.38 -46.86
N SER A 22 28.46 -44.30 -46.45
CA SER A 22 29.49 -45.24 -46.90
C SER A 22 29.24 -46.66 -46.37
N GLY A 23 28.78 -46.79 -45.12
CA GLY A 23 28.33 -48.05 -44.54
C GLY A 23 27.17 -48.68 -45.32
N PHE A 24 26.18 -47.87 -45.73
CA PHE A 24 25.04 -48.32 -46.54
C PHE A 24 25.44 -48.80 -47.94
N VAL A 25 26.38 -48.08 -48.59
CA VAL A 25 26.93 -48.48 -49.89
C VAL A 25 27.72 -49.79 -49.77
N CYS A 26 28.54 -49.95 -48.73
CA CYS A 26 29.27 -51.20 -48.47
C CYS A 26 28.33 -52.39 -48.20
N PHE A 27 27.20 -52.15 -47.52
CA PHE A 27 26.17 -53.15 -47.29
C PHE A 27 25.53 -53.64 -48.60
N LYS A 28 25.21 -52.70 -49.51
CA LYS A 28 24.69 -53.01 -50.84
C LYS A 28 25.66 -53.80 -51.71
N LEU A 29 26.97 -53.66 -51.48
CA LEU A 29 28.03 -54.40 -52.18
C LEU A 29 28.33 -55.78 -51.59
N GLY A 30 27.59 -56.21 -50.54
CA GLY A 30 27.75 -57.53 -49.92
C GLY A 30 28.88 -57.63 -48.89
N LEU A 31 29.57 -56.52 -48.58
CA LEU A 31 30.62 -56.47 -47.54
C LEU A 31 30.02 -56.21 -46.16
N SER A 32 29.26 -57.18 -45.64
CA SER A 32 28.49 -57.06 -44.40
C SER A 32 29.35 -56.71 -43.17
N SER A 33 30.55 -57.30 -43.04
CA SER A 33 31.44 -57.06 -41.89
C SER A 33 32.00 -55.63 -41.86
N LEU A 34 32.34 -55.08 -43.03
CA LEU A 34 32.86 -53.72 -43.15
C LEU A 34 31.75 -52.69 -42.89
N ALA A 35 30.54 -52.94 -43.42
CA ALA A 35 29.38 -52.09 -43.20
C ALA A 35 28.99 -51.99 -41.70
N SER A 36 29.07 -53.10 -40.97
CA SER A 36 28.78 -53.11 -39.53
C SER A 36 29.76 -52.24 -38.74
N SER A 37 31.04 -52.23 -39.10
CA SER A 37 32.06 -51.40 -38.45
C SER A 37 31.86 -49.91 -38.72
N PHE A 38 31.50 -49.54 -39.96
CA PHE A 38 31.18 -48.17 -40.32
C PHE A 38 29.93 -47.65 -39.60
N ASN A 39 28.88 -48.46 -39.51
CA ASN A 39 27.65 -48.08 -38.82
C ASN A 39 27.89 -47.91 -37.31
N TRP A 40 28.66 -48.80 -36.66
CA TRP A 40 29.01 -48.64 -35.25
C TRP A 40 29.79 -47.35 -34.97
N LEU A 41 30.74 -47.01 -35.85
CA LEU A 41 31.50 -45.76 -35.74
C LEU A 41 30.61 -44.52 -36.00
N ALA A 42 29.66 -44.63 -36.94
CA ALA A 42 28.69 -43.58 -37.22
C ALA A 42 27.77 -43.33 -36.01
N ASP A 43 27.31 -44.39 -35.35
CA ASP A 43 26.47 -44.28 -34.16
C ASP A 43 27.22 -43.60 -33.00
N LEU A 44 28.47 -43.98 -32.76
CA LEU A 44 29.30 -43.39 -31.69
C LEU A 44 29.58 -41.91 -31.95
N THR A 45 29.86 -41.54 -33.20
CA THR A 45 30.11 -40.15 -33.59
C THR A 45 28.83 -39.29 -33.52
N MET A 46 27.68 -39.86 -33.87
CA MET A 46 26.38 -39.19 -33.73
C MET A 46 26.02 -38.95 -32.25
N LEU A 47 26.26 -39.93 -31.38
CA LEU A 47 26.06 -39.80 -29.95
C LEU A 47 26.99 -38.75 -29.33
N LEU A 48 28.24 -38.68 -29.79
CA LEU A 48 29.18 -37.63 -29.39
C LEU A 48 28.70 -36.24 -29.81
N ALA A 49 28.22 -36.08 -31.04
CA ALA A 49 27.69 -34.80 -31.51
C ALA A 49 26.47 -34.35 -30.69
N PHE A 50 25.57 -35.28 -30.37
CA PHE A 50 24.36 -34.99 -29.59
C PHE A 50 24.70 -34.58 -28.15
N THR A 51 25.60 -35.30 -27.50
CA THR A 51 26.05 -34.97 -26.13
C THR A 51 26.73 -33.60 -26.06
N LEU A 52 27.59 -33.25 -27.04
CA LEU A 52 28.20 -31.92 -27.12
C LEU A 52 27.16 -30.81 -27.31
N LEU A 53 26.15 -31.04 -28.15
CA LEU A 53 25.09 -30.08 -28.39
C LEU A 53 24.24 -29.84 -27.13
N LEU A 54 23.92 -30.91 -26.40
CA LEU A 54 23.20 -30.83 -25.13
C LEU A 54 24.01 -30.05 -24.09
N LEU A 55 25.31 -30.33 -23.97
CA LEU A 55 26.21 -29.65 -23.04
C LEU A 55 26.33 -28.15 -23.37
N LEU A 56 26.40 -27.81 -24.66
CA LEU A 56 26.40 -26.42 -25.12
C LEU A 56 25.10 -25.70 -24.77
N GLY A 57 23.94 -26.36 -24.97
CA GLY A 57 22.63 -25.82 -24.63
C GLY A 57 22.51 -25.54 -23.13
N VAL A 58 22.92 -26.49 -22.29
CA VAL A 58 22.93 -26.35 -20.83
C VAL A 58 23.85 -25.20 -20.39
N ALA A 59 25.07 -25.12 -20.94
CA ALA A 59 26.01 -24.05 -20.63
C ALA A 59 25.46 -22.66 -21.02
N ALA A 60 24.77 -22.57 -22.16
CA ALA A 60 24.15 -21.33 -22.61
C ALA A 60 23.03 -20.86 -21.66
N LEU A 61 22.21 -21.80 -21.16
CA LEU A 61 21.18 -21.50 -20.16
C LEU A 61 21.79 -20.96 -18.86
N PHE A 62 22.81 -21.64 -18.32
CA PHE A 62 23.50 -21.17 -17.12
C PHE A 62 24.17 -19.80 -17.32
N ALA A 63 24.79 -19.56 -18.47
CA ALA A 63 25.37 -18.26 -18.80
C ALA A 63 24.30 -17.16 -18.91
N GLY A 64 23.12 -17.47 -19.45
CA GLY A 64 21.98 -16.56 -19.51
C GLY A 64 21.47 -16.19 -18.11
N ILE A 65 21.22 -17.20 -17.28
CA ILE A 65 20.77 -17.01 -15.89
C ILE A 65 21.80 -16.20 -15.09
N GLY A 66 23.10 -16.51 -15.26
CA GLY A 66 24.17 -15.77 -14.59
C GLY A 66 24.26 -14.30 -15.00
N ARG A 67 23.97 -13.97 -16.28
CA ARG A 67 23.91 -12.58 -16.75
C ARG A 67 22.73 -11.83 -16.17
N GLU A 68 21.54 -12.43 -16.15
CA GLU A 68 20.34 -11.84 -15.57
C GLU A 68 20.50 -11.60 -14.06
N LEU A 69 21.07 -12.58 -13.34
CA LEU A 69 21.39 -12.40 -11.93
C LEU A 69 22.38 -11.24 -11.72
N ARG A 70 23.45 -11.16 -12.52
CA ARG A 70 24.40 -10.03 -12.44
C ARG A 70 23.74 -8.70 -12.76
N ALA A 71 22.85 -8.64 -13.75
CA ALA A 71 22.08 -7.44 -14.08
C ALA A 71 21.11 -7.06 -12.95
N TYR A 72 20.48 -8.04 -12.31
CA TYR A 72 19.59 -7.84 -11.16
C TYR A 72 20.32 -7.31 -9.92
N PHE A 73 21.57 -7.74 -9.72
CA PHE A 73 22.45 -7.28 -8.64
C PHE A 73 23.30 -6.05 -9.01
N CYS A 74 23.23 -5.57 -10.26
CA CYS A 74 23.91 -4.33 -10.64
C CYS A 74 23.35 -3.15 -9.83
N GLN A 75 24.25 -2.29 -9.38
CA GLN A 75 23.98 -1.21 -8.41
C GLN A 75 22.83 -0.28 -8.82
N GLU A 76 22.57 -0.14 -10.12
CA GLU A 76 21.46 0.64 -10.68
C GLU A 76 20.08 0.09 -10.26
N ALA A 77 19.88 -1.23 -10.29
CA ALA A 77 18.63 -1.86 -9.86
C ALA A 77 18.41 -1.71 -8.34
N VAL A 78 19.49 -1.72 -7.56
CA VAL A 78 19.43 -1.46 -6.10
C VAL A 78 19.06 0.00 -5.82
N ALA A 79 19.64 0.95 -6.55
CA ALA A 79 19.30 2.36 -6.43
C ALA A 79 17.83 2.62 -6.78
N LEU A 80 17.34 2.02 -7.87
CA LEU A 80 15.96 2.16 -8.32
C LEU A 80 14.96 1.58 -7.30
N ARG A 81 15.29 0.44 -6.68
CA ARG A 81 14.50 -0.12 -5.56
C ARG A 81 14.47 0.78 -4.34
N LYS A 82 15.60 1.39 -3.97
CA LYS A 82 15.64 2.35 -2.84
C LYS A 82 14.78 3.57 -3.13
N VAL A 83 14.81 4.10 -4.35
CA VAL A 83 13.95 5.21 -4.76
C VAL A 83 12.47 4.82 -4.70
N LEU A 84 12.10 3.66 -5.24
CA LEU A 84 10.73 3.14 -5.19
C LEU A 84 10.24 2.91 -3.75
N ALA A 85 11.09 2.33 -2.89
CA ALA A 85 10.76 2.12 -1.48
C ALA A 85 10.52 3.46 -0.76
N THR A 86 11.39 4.44 -1.00
CA THR A 86 11.24 5.79 -0.41
C THR A 86 9.97 6.48 -0.91
N HIS A 87 9.65 6.33 -2.19
CA HIS A 87 8.43 6.89 -2.77
C HIS A 87 7.17 6.24 -2.17
N SER A 88 7.16 4.91 -2.05
CA SER A 88 6.08 4.16 -1.43
C SER A 88 5.85 4.58 0.03
N GLN A 89 6.92 4.72 0.81
CA GLN A 89 6.85 5.20 2.19
C GLN A 89 6.25 6.62 2.27
N LYS A 90 6.65 7.54 1.39
CA LYS A 90 6.07 8.89 1.33
C LYS A 90 4.56 8.86 1.06
N ILE A 91 4.11 8.01 0.13
CA ILE A 91 2.68 7.85 -0.17
C ILE A 91 1.93 7.31 1.05
N GLN A 92 2.46 6.27 1.71
CA GLN A 92 1.82 5.70 2.90
C GLN A 92 1.72 6.72 4.05
N LEU A 93 2.77 7.51 4.29
CA LEU A 93 2.76 8.58 5.29
C LEU A 93 1.72 9.66 4.95
N ALA A 94 1.62 10.07 3.67
CA ALA A 94 0.61 11.03 3.23
C ALA A 94 -0.82 10.50 3.44
N GLN A 95 -1.05 9.22 3.12
CA GLN A 95 -2.33 8.55 3.32
C GLN A 95 -2.73 8.45 4.79
N ARG A 96 -1.76 8.27 5.72
CA ARG A 96 -2.02 8.25 7.17
C ARG A 96 -2.22 9.64 7.77
N LYS A 97 -1.57 10.66 7.24
CA LYS A 97 -1.65 12.03 7.76
C LYS A 97 -3.06 12.61 7.67
N ILE A 98 -3.80 12.32 6.59
CA ILE A 98 -5.17 12.83 6.38
C ILE A 98 -6.15 12.34 7.47
N PRO A 99 -6.29 11.02 7.76
CA PRO A 99 -7.16 10.55 8.82
C PRO A 99 -6.68 10.94 10.22
N GLU A 100 -5.37 10.99 10.48
CA GLU A 100 -4.86 11.44 11.78
C GLU A 100 -5.22 12.90 12.07
N THR A 101 -5.02 13.78 11.09
CA THR A 101 -5.37 15.20 11.24
C THR A 101 -6.88 15.42 11.37
N SER A 102 -7.70 14.61 10.70
CA SER A 102 -9.16 14.67 10.84
C SER A 102 -9.62 14.19 12.21
N GLN A 103 -9.01 13.12 12.75
CA GLN A 103 -9.28 12.63 14.11
C GLN A 103 -8.90 13.68 15.17
N ILE A 104 -7.70 14.27 15.08
CA ILE A 104 -7.28 15.34 16.00
C ILE A 104 -8.25 16.53 15.95
N ARG A 105 -8.68 16.91 14.75
CA ARG A 105 -9.67 17.99 14.57
C ARG A 105 -11.03 17.62 15.15
N TYR A 106 -11.45 16.37 15.00
CA TYR A 106 -12.71 15.89 15.56
C TYR A 106 -12.70 15.90 17.09
N PHE A 107 -11.65 15.34 17.72
CA PHE A 107 -11.50 15.33 19.17
C PHE A 107 -11.40 16.74 19.75
N SER A 108 -10.65 17.64 19.10
CA SER A 108 -10.56 19.03 19.55
C SER A 108 -11.91 19.76 19.46
N ARG A 109 -12.69 19.54 18.40
CA ARG A 109 -14.07 20.08 18.29
C ARG A 109 -14.99 19.54 19.38
N LEU A 110 -14.98 18.24 19.65
CA LEU A 110 -15.77 17.64 20.73
C LEU A 110 -15.39 18.21 22.10
N LYS A 111 -14.09 18.33 22.39
CA LYS A 111 -13.61 18.91 23.64
C LYS A 111 -14.07 20.36 23.78
N ARG A 112 -13.94 21.16 22.71
CA ARG A 112 -14.41 22.55 22.68
C ARG A 112 -15.91 22.64 22.93
N GLN A 113 -16.73 21.81 22.28
CA GLN A 113 -18.18 21.79 22.49
C GLN A 113 -18.53 21.45 23.95
N ARG A 114 -17.88 20.46 24.55
CA ARG A 114 -18.10 20.11 25.97
C ARG A 114 -17.75 21.26 26.90
N LEU A 115 -16.63 21.95 26.65
CA LEU A 115 -16.23 23.12 27.42
C LEU A 115 -17.23 24.27 27.27
N LEU A 116 -17.67 24.57 26.04
CA LEU A 116 -18.68 25.60 25.79
C LEU A 116 -20.01 25.29 26.47
N LEU A 117 -20.46 24.04 26.44
CA LEU A 117 -21.69 23.64 27.15
C LEU A 117 -21.55 23.78 28.67
N ALA A 118 -20.40 23.41 29.23
CA ALA A 118 -20.14 23.58 30.65
C ALA A 118 -20.10 25.05 31.04
N ASP A 119 -19.48 25.90 30.21
CA ASP A 119 -19.39 27.33 30.44
C ASP A 119 -20.75 28.03 30.32
N ASN A 120 -21.51 27.74 29.24
CA ASN A 120 -22.87 28.26 29.08
C ASN A 120 -23.77 27.87 30.28
N ARG A 121 -23.67 26.64 30.79
CA ARG A 121 -24.40 26.21 31.99
C ARG A 121 -23.99 27.01 33.24
N ARG A 122 -22.70 27.33 33.38
CA ARG A 122 -22.21 28.18 34.48
C ARG A 122 -22.76 29.59 34.35
N GLN A 123 -22.65 30.19 33.17
CA GLN A 123 -23.16 31.53 32.89
C GLN A 123 -24.67 31.63 33.13
N MET A 124 -25.46 30.65 32.68
CA MET A 124 -26.91 30.62 32.94
C MET A 124 -27.26 30.55 34.43
N ARG A 125 -26.52 29.75 35.22
CA ARG A 125 -26.73 29.70 36.67
C ARG A 125 -26.36 31.01 37.35
N THR A 126 -25.29 31.66 36.90
CA THR A 126 -24.87 32.97 37.41
C THR A 126 -25.92 34.03 37.09
N LEU A 127 -26.42 34.06 35.84
CA LEU A 127 -27.48 34.97 35.39
C LEU A 127 -28.79 34.77 36.19
N TYR A 128 -29.20 33.52 36.39
CA TYR A 128 -30.37 33.20 37.21
C TYR A 128 -30.21 33.71 38.65
N ARG A 129 -29.04 33.48 39.27
CA ARG A 129 -28.77 33.95 40.63
C ARG A 129 -28.77 35.48 40.73
N SER A 130 -28.19 36.19 39.76
CA SER A 130 -28.18 37.65 39.79
C SER A 130 -29.59 38.22 39.66
N ILE A 131 -30.41 37.69 38.73
CA ILE A 131 -31.79 38.15 38.56
C ILE A 131 -32.66 37.77 39.76
N ASP A 132 -32.47 36.58 40.34
CA ASP A 132 -33.19 36.18 41.56
C ASP A 132 -32.87 37.12 42.73
N GLN A 133 -31.60 37.50 42.90
CA GLN A 133 -31.19 38.51 43.89
C GLN A 133 -31.83 39.88 43.62
N GLU A 134 -31.83 40.34 42.37
CA GLU A 134 -32.49 41.61 41.98
C GLU A 134 -34.01 41.55 42.26
N LEU A 135 -34.67 40.43 41.94
CA LEU A 135 -36.08 40.21 42.22
C LEU A 135 -36.37 40.20 43.74
N GLN A 136 -35.49 39.60 44.54
CA GLN A 136 -35.60 39.62 46.00
C GLN A 136 -35.46 41.04 46.57
N MET A 137 -34.57 41.86 46.02
CA MET A 137 -34.44 43.28 46.41
C MET A 137 -35.63 44.13 45.97
N ALA A 138 -36.26 43.80 44.84
CA ALA A 138 -37.46 44.49 44.34
C ALA A 138 -38.76 44.05 45.04
N LYS A 139 -38.74 42.93 45.78
CA LYS A 139 -39.87 42.37 46.52
C LYS A 139 -40.69 43.39 47.34
N PRO A 140 -40.11 44.31 48.15
CA PRO A 140 -40.89 45.29 48.91
C PRO A 140 -41.62 46.33 48.04
N ARG A 141 -41.26 46.48 46.76
CA ARG A 141 -41.87 47.45 45.82
C ARG A 141 -42.93 46.82 44.91
N LEU A 142 -43.00 45.49 44.87
CA LEU A 142 -43.87 44.72 43.99
C LEU A 142 -45.07 44.15 44.75
N SER A 143 -46.21 44.03 44.07
CA SER A 143 -47.35 43.27 44.62
C SER A 143 -47.01 41.78 44.73
N ALA A 144 -47.54 41.10 45.75
CA ALA A 144 -47.25 39.69 46.01
C ALA A 144 -47.58 38.77 44.82
N GLN A 145 -48.62 39.11 44.05
CA GLN A 145 -49.02 38.41 42.84
C GLN A 145 -47.96 38.53 41.74
N ARG A 146 -47.54 39.77 41.44
CA ARG A 146 -46.57 40.08 40.38
C ARG A 146 -45.19 39.50 40.67
N TYR A 147 -44.78 39.49 41.93
CA TYR A 147 -43.55 38.80 42.36
C TYR A 147 -43.60 37.28 42.09
N LYS A 148 -44.73 36.61 42.40
CA LYS A 148 -44.90 35.18 42.14
C LYS A 148 -44.86 34.86 40.64
N ASP A 149 -45.50 35.69 39.82
CA ASP A 149 -45.54 35.50 38.36
C ASP A 149 -44.15 35.67 37.73
N LEU A 150 -43.42 36.72 38.11
CA LEU A 150 -42.04 36.96 37.63
C LEU A 150 -41.08 35.86 38.08
N HIS A 151 -41.18 35.39 39.33
CA HIS A 151 -40.35 34.29 39.82
C HIS A 151 -40.67 32.97 39.11
N LYS A 152 -41.95 32.72 38.79
CA LYS A 152 -42.38 31.55 38.00
C LYS A 152 -41.83 31.61 36.57
N ALA A 153 -41.91 32.76 35.93
CA ALA A 153 -41.36 33.00 34.60
C ALA A 153 -39.83 32.79 34.58
N LEU A 154 -39.10 33.36 35.55
CA LEU A 154 -37.65 33.17 35.70
C LEU A 154 -37.26 31.69 35.78
N ARG A 155 -37.99 30.91 36.59
CA ARG A 155 -37.74 29.47 36.75
C ARG A 155 -38.05 28.69 35.47
N GLN A 156 -39.05 29.11 34.71
CA GLN A 156 -39.41 28.50 33.44
C GLN A 156 -38.35 28.77 32.37
N HIS A 157 -37.89 30.01 32.21
CA HIS A 157 -36.83 30.36 31.27
C HIS A 157 -35.49 29.70 31.65
N HIS A 158 -35.21 29.48 32.94
CA HIS A 158 -34.04 28.71 33.38
C HIS A 158 -34.11 27.24 32.99
N LYS A 159 -35.29 26.62 33.06
CA LYS A 159 -35.47 25.25 32.56
C LYS A 159 -35.32 25.17 31.04
N GLN A 160 -35.71 26.20 30.32
CA GLN A 160 -35.61 26.28 28.86
C GLN A 160 -34.21 26.70 28.37
N ALA A 161 -33.30 27.08 29.28
CA ALA A 161 -31.98 27.62 28.96
C ALA A 161 -32.02 28.84 28.02
N ASP A 162 -33.07 29.65 28.12
CA ASP A 162 -33.26 30.84 27.29
C ASP A 162 -32.68 32.08 27.99
N ALA A 163 -31.44 32.39 27.62
CA ALA A 163 -30.70 33.54 28.13
C ALA A 163 -31.36 34.89 27.79
N GLN A 164 -31.95 34.98 26.59
CA GLN A 164 -32.53 36.23 26.10
C GLN A 164 -33.83 36.55 26.83
N ALA A 165 -34.67 35.54 27.05
CA ALA A 165 -35.89 35.72 27.85
C ALA A 165 -35.60 36.09 29.31
N MET A 166 -34.51 35.57 29.90
CA MET A 166 -34.08 36.00 31.24
C MET A 166 -33.63 37.46 31.28
N LEU A 167 -32.87 37.91 30.27
CA LEU A 167 -32.44 39.30 30.18
C LEU A 167 -33.64 40.24 29.98
N ALA A 168 -34.61 39.86 29.15
CA ALA A 168 -35.85 40.61 28.98
C ALA A 168 -36.66 40.70 30.28
N LEU A 169 -36.68 39.63 31.10
CA LEU A 169 -37.27 39.68 32.44
C LEU A 169 -36.56 40.67 33.37
N ARG A 170 -35.24 40.78 33.27
CA ARG A 170 -34.44 41.72 34.06
C ARG A 170 -34.84 43.17 33.77
N GLU A 171 -35.11 43.50 32.51
CA GLU A 171 -35.61 44.83 32.10
C GLU A 171 -37.00 45.15 32.66
N GLN A 172 -37.81 44.14 32.98
CA GLN A 172 -39.14 44.32 33.61
C GLN A 172 -39.07 44.47 35.15
N ILE A 173 -37.94 44.10 35.76
CA ILE A 173 -37.69 44.17 37.20
C ILE A 173 -37.01 45.50 37.57
N SER A 174 -36.17 46.02 36.66
CA SER A 174 -35.47 47.31 36.77
C SER A 174 -36.45 48.48 36.65
#